data_AF-A0A916YMK9-F1
#
_entry.id   AF-A0A916YMK9-F1
#
_cell.length_a   1.000
_cell.length_b   1.000
_cell.length_c   1.000
_cell.angle_alpha   90.00
_cell.angle_beta   90.00
_cell.angle_gamma   90.00
#
_symmetry.space_group_name_H-M   'P 1'
#
loop_
_entity.id
_entity.type
_entity.pdbx_description
1 polymer ?
#
loop_
_entity_poly.entity_id
_entity_poly.type
_entity_poly.pdbx_seq_one_letter_code
_entity_poly.pdbx_strand_id
1 'polypeptide(L)' 'MTEMKTKIFLKDSQGRVLEMRDLENEASNEFEVDKLQDGVYFVELLLPHGKAITHQFNVSHN' A
#
# COMPACT_ATOMS: atom_id res chain seq x y z
N MET A 1 -4.54 -18.86 -18.52
CA MET A 1 -3.51 -17.95 -17.96
C MET A 1 -4.18 -17.26 -16.79
N THR A 2 -3.73 -17.52 -15.56
CA THR A 2 -4.34 -16.92 -14.36
C THR A 2 -3.89 -15.45 -14.30
N GLU A 3 -4.80 -14.51 -14.54
CA GLU A 3 -4.52 -13.09 -14.34
C GLU A 3 -4.16 -12.86 -12.86
N MET A 4 -2.94 -12.41 -12.60
CA MET A 4 -2.58 -11.94 -11.26
C MET A 4 -3.35 -10.63 -11.02
N LYS A 5 -4.21 -10.60 -10.00
CA LYS A 5 -4.92 -9.39 -9.59
C LYS A 5 -3.94 -8.37 -9.02
N THR A 6 -4.25 -7.08 -9.20
CA THR A 6 -3.50 -5.99 -8.56
C THR A 6 -3.59 -6.14 -7.04
N LYS A 7 -2.48 -5.96 -6.34
CA LYS A 7 -2.42 -5.92 -4.87
C LYS A 7 -1.96 -4.56 -4.40
N ILE A 8 -2.45 -4.14 -3.24
CA ILE A 8 -2.00 -2.93 -2.57
C ILE A 8 -1.38 -3.30 -1.23
N PHE A 9 -0.24 -2.68 -0.91
CA PHE A 9 0.52 -2.90 0.31
C PHE A 9 0.75 -1.58 1.02
N LEU A 10 0.52 -1.54 2.32
CA LEU A 10 1.02 -0.50 3.21
C LEU A 10 2.27 -1.03 3.91
N LYS A 11 3.40 -0.32 3.78
CA LYS A 11 4.69 -0.69 4.35
C LYS A 11 5.26 0.43 5.22
N ASP A 12 6.01 0.05 6.24
CA ASP A 12 6.81 0.98 7.04
C ASP A 12 8.17 1.31 6.39
N SER A 13 8.95 2.18 7.06
CA SER A 13 10.28 2.60 6.60
C SER A 13 11.32 1.49 6.48
N GLN A 14 11.09 0.33 7.10
CA GLN A 14 11.94 -0.85 7.00
C GLN A 14 11.45 -1.81 5.90
N GLY A 15 10.41 -1.43 5.15
CA GLY A 15 9.79 -2.28 4.14
C GLY A 15 8.90 -3.38 4.72
N ARG A 16 8.60 -3.38 6.03
CA ARG A 16 7.69 -4.36 6.63
C ARG A 16 6.27 -4.06 6.18
N VAL A 17 5.59 -5.08 5.67
CA VAL A 17 4.18 -4.98 5.28
C VAL A 17 3.33 -4.90 6.55
N LEU A 18 2.62 -3.79 6.72
CA LEU A 18 1.66 -3.58 7.80
C LEU A 18 0.26 -4.05 7.37
N GLU A 19 -0.08 -3.83 6.12
CA GLU A 19 -1.37 -4.24 5.55
C GLU A 19 -1.25 -4.62 4.07
N MET A 20 -2.10 -5.55 3.62
CA MET A 20 -2.21 -6.00 2.23
C MET A 20 -3.68 -6.18 1.86
N ARG A 21 -4.08 -5.71 0.67
CA ARG A 21 -5.41 -5.99 0.10
C ARG A 21 -5.32 -6.33 -1.38
N ASP A 22 -6.24 -7.15 -1.86
CA ASP A 22 -6.45 -7.33 -3.30
C ASP A 22 -7.29 -6.16 -3.82
N LEU A 23 -6.91 -5.55 -4.94
CA LEU A 23 -7.66 -4.46 -5.55
C LEU A 23 -8.78 -5.05 -6.40
N GLU A 24 -10.03 -4.84 -5.99
CA GLU A 24 -11.20 -5.11 -6.83
C GLU A 24 -11.51 -3.89 -7.71
N ASN A 25 -12.02 -4.12 -8.92
CA ASN A 25 -12.32 -3.04 -9.87
C ASN A 25 -13.30 -2.04 -9.24
N GLU A 26 -13.00 -0.75 -9.40
CA GLU A 26 -13.85 0.39 -9.00
C GLU A 26 -14.00 0.64 -7.49
N ALA A 27 -13.29 -0.10 -6.63
CA ALA A 27 -13.29 0.15 -5.19
C ALA A 27 -12.27 1.23 -4.78
N SER A 28 -12.75 2.30 -4.13
CA SER A 28 -11.87 3.18 -3.34
C SER A 28 -11.27 2.35 -2.21
N ASN A 29 -9.94 2.34 -2.09
CA ASN A 29 -9.23 1.64 -1.04
C ASN A 29 -8.53 2.65 -0.15
N GLU A 30 -8.96 2.70 1.10
CA GLU A 30 -8.46 3.65 2.10
C GLU A 30 -7.72 2.90 3.20
N PHE A 31 -6.63 3.51 3.68
CA PHE A 31 -5.87 3.07 4.84
C PHE A 31 -6.12 4.05 5.99
N GLU A 32 -6.37 3.53 7.19
CA GLU A 32 -6.48 4.34 8.39
C GLU A 32 -5.09 4.81 8.85
N VAL A 33 -4.58 5.88 8.23
CA VAL A 33 -3.24 6.42 8.51
C VAL A 33 -3.13 7.10 9.88
N ASP A 34 -4.24 7.52 10.47
CA ASP A 34 -4.31 8.20 11.77
C ASP A 34 -3.90 7.31 12.96
N LYS A 35 -3.84 5.99 12.75
CA LYS A 35 -3.39 5.02 13.76
C LYS A 35 -1.91 4.68 13.64
N LEU A 36 -1.25 5.15 12.59
CA LEU A 36 0.18 4.95 12.40
C LEU A 36 0.95 5.82 13.39
N GLN A 37 2.22 5.49 13.63
CA GLN A 37 3.08 6.38 14.41
C GLN A 37 3.68 7.44 13.49
N ASP A 38 4.24 8.50 14.07
CA ASP A 38 5.01 9.47 13.29
C ASP A 38 6.16 8.77 12.55
N GLY A 39 6.28 9.03 11.25
CA GLY A 39 7.30 8.39 10.44
C GLY A 39 7.03 8.37 8.95
N VAL A 40 7.91 7.66 8.24
CA VAL A 40 7.86 7.48 6.79
C VAL A 40 7.21 6.14 6.46
N TYR A 41 6.26 6.16 5.53
CA TYR A 41 5.49 5.00 5.09
C TYR A 41 5.41 4.94 3.57
N PHE A 42 5.03 3.77 3.06
CA PHE A 42 4.92 3.52 1.64
C PHE A 42 3.61 2.81 1.31
N VAL A 43 2.93 3.26 0.27
CA VAL A 43 1.88 2.48 -0.41
C VAL A 43 2.48 1.93 -1.68
N GLU A 44 2.39 0.62 -1.88
CA GLU A 44 2.85 -0.06 -3.10
C GLU A 44 1.69 -0.78 -3.78
N LEU A 45 1.47 -0.48 -5.06
CA LEU A 45 0.57 -1.22 -5.94
C LEU A 45 1.39 -2.21 -6.77
N LEU A 46 1.21 -3.50 -6.53
CA LEU A 46 1.75 -4.57 -7.38
C LEU A 46 0.74 -4.88 -8.48
N LEU A 47 1.07 -4.49 -9.70
CA LEU A 47 0.27 -4.69 -10.89
C LEU A 47 0.42 -6.13 -11.43
N PRO A 48 -0.52 -6.57 -12.29
CA PRO A 48 -0.36 -7.79 -13.05
C PRO A 48 0.99 -7.79 -13.80
N HIS A 49 1.59 -8.97 -13.95
CA HIS A 49 2.90 -9.16 -14.59
C HIS A 49 4.11 -8.57 -13.84
N GLY A 50 3.96 -8.25 -12.55
CA GLY A 50 5.08 -7.99 -11.64
C GLY A 50 5.64 -6.56 -11.67
N LYS A 51 4.96 -5.62 -12.33
CA LYS A 51 5.30 -4.19 -12.20
C LYS A 51 4.78 -3.65 -10.87
N ALA A 52 5.50 -2.69 -10.27
CA ALA A 52 5.08 -2.04 -9.04
C ALA A 52 5.07 -0.51 -9.18
N ILE A 53 4.09 0.14 -8.54
CA ILE A 53 4.05 1.59 -8.34
C ILE A 53 4.15 1.83 -6.85
N THR A 54 5.12 2.63 -6.42
CA THR A 54 5.35 2.92 -4.99
C THR A 54 5.21 4.42 -4.75
N HIS A 55 4.43 4.78 -3.74
CA HIS A 55 4.29 6.14 -3.24
C HIS A 55 4.74 6.21 -1.79
N GLN A 56 5.58 7.19 -1.47
CA GLN A 56 6.04 7.45 -0.11
C GLN A 56 5.26 8.62 0.48
N PHE A 57 4.89 8.52 1.75
CA PHE A 57 4.25 9.58 2.51
C PHE A 57 4.80 9.64 3.94
N ASN A 58 4.60 10.78 4.61
CA ASN A 58 4.99 10.97 6.01
C ASN A 58 3.74 11.16 6.86
N VAL A 59 3.72 10.52 8.02
CA VAL A 59 2.72 10.73 9.06
C VAL A 59 3.35 11.59 10.16
N SER A 60 2.63 12.62 10.59
CA SER A 60 3.04 13.57 11.64
C SER A 60 1.79 14.07 12.37
N HIS A 61 1.64 13.74 13.65
CA HIS A 61 0.46 14.09 14.46
C HIS A 61 0.59 15.44 15.20
N ASN A 62 1.24 16.44 14.58
CA ASN A 62 1.46 17.77 15.19
C ASN A 62 0.17 18.42 15.72
#